data_AF-A0A534PK41-F1
#
_entry.id   AF-A0A534PK41-F1
#
_cell.length_a   1.000
_cell.length_b   1.000
_cell.length_c   1.000
_cell.angle_alpha   90.00
_cell.angle_beta   90.00
_cell.angle_gamma   90.00
#
_symmetry.space_group_name_H-M   'P 1'
#
loop_
_entity.id
_entity.type
_entity.pdbx_description
1 polymer ?
#
loop_
_entity_poly.entity_id
_entity_poly.type
_entity_poly.pdbx_seq_one_letter_code
_entity_poly.pdbx_strand_id
1 'polypeptide(L)'
;MESRIRVLVGKPGLDGHDRGARVIAAALRDAGMEVIYTGLRATIPAIAAAAVQEDVDVIGLSILSGAHESICRRLIGELKGRGIQVPIVVGGIIPAADHQALRELGVGAVFGPESPLSAVVETVRALASGEPLPEPPRATAGIPATRLDHAAICVKDLDASIALIEEVLGEKVAHREYVDAQKVDAAFFDFPNGASLELVCPRGNAGLEKFLTKRGDALHHLALRVKDIDSVLQRLAARGVALLDKTGRPGARGHRVAFLHPKAFGGTLLELVEAHEEPSP
;
A
#
# COMPACT_ATOMS: atom_id res chain seq x y z
N MET A 1 -21.88 19.82 19.93
CA MET A 1 -21.84 19.80 18.46
C MET A 1 -20.39 19.66 18.09
N GLU A 2 -19.97 18.52 17.54
CA GLU A 2 -18.63 18.43 16.95
C GLU A 2 -18.57 19.39 15.78
N SER A 3 -17.57 20.28 15.76
CA SER A 3 -17.33 21.18 14.63
C SER A 3 -16.94 20.34 13.41
N ARG A 4 -17.58 20.59 12.27
CA ARG A 4 -17.22 19.92 11.01
C ARG A 4 -15.87 20.44 10.55
N ILE A 5 -15.02 19.56 10.05
CA ILE A 5 -13.75 19.93 9.42
C ILE A 5 -14.03 20.86 8.23
N ARG A 6 -13.42 22.05 8.23
CA ARG A 6 -13.54 23.08 7.21
C ARG A 6 -12.30 23.06 6.31
N VAL A 7 -12.50 22.83 5.03
CA VAL A 7 -11.41 22.66 4.06
C VAL A 7 -11.52 23.71 2.96
N LEU A 8 -10.48 24.52 2.80
CA LEU A 8 -10.38 25.42 1.65
C LEU A 8 -9.77 24.68 0.46
N VAL A 9 -10.46 24.59 -0.66
CA VAL A 9 -9.94 24.08 -1.92
C VAL A 9 -9.59 25.27 -2.82
N GLY A 10 -8.29 25.57 -2.91
CA GLY A 10 -7.73 26.70 -3.61
C GLY A 10 -7.26 26.37 -5.03
N LYS A 11 -7.56 27.25 -5.98
CA LYS A 11 -7.03 27.20 -7.36
C LYS A 11 -6.17 28.43 -7.67
N PRO A 12 -4.85 28.37 -7.39
CA PRO A 12 -3.97 29.53 -7.47
C PRO A 12 -3.57 29.89 -8.91
N GLY A 13 -3.51 31.20 -9.18
CA GLY A 13 -2.86 31.75 -10.38
C GLY A 13 -3.60 31.45 -11.69
N LEU A 14 -2.90 31.39 -12.82
CA LEU A 14 -3.54 31.26 -14.14
C LEU A 14 -3.98 29.84 -14.50
N ASP A 15 -3.89 28.89 -13.55
CA ASP A 15 -4.25 27.50 -13.80
C ASP A 15 -5.76 27.34 -13.99
N GLY A 16 -6.18 27.10 -15.23
CA GLY A 16 -7.57 26.90 -15.62
C GLY A 16 -8.09 25.47 -15.43
N HIS A 17 -7.26 24.52 -14.98
CA HIS A 17 -7.68 23.12 -14.85
C HIS A 17 -8.47 22.89 -13.56
N ASP A 18 -9.80 22.89 -13.67
CA ASP A 18 -10.67 22.83 -12.50
C ASP A 18 -11.25 21.45 -12.17
N ARG A 19 -11.19 20.51 -13.11
CA ARG A 19 -11.88 19.21 -12.94
C ARG A 19 -11.43 18.48 -11.67
N GLY A 20 -10.12 18.42 -11.43
CA GLY A 20 -9.56 17.78 -10.23
C GLY A 20 -10.04 18.44 -8.94
N ALA A 21 -9.95 19.78 -8.86
CA ALA A 21 -10.38 20.53 -7.68
C ALA A 21 -11.87 20.32 -7.36
N ARG A 22 -12.73 20.29 -8.39
CA ARG A 22 -14.17 20.00 -8.23
C ARG A 22 -14.45 18.58 -7.74
N VAL A 23 -13.74 17.58 -8.26
CA VAL A 23 -13.88 16.19 -7.82
C VAL A 23 -13.44 16.05 -6.36
N ILE A 24 -12.31 16.65 -5.99
CA ILE A 24 -11.83 16.67 -4.59
C ILE A 24 -12.84 17.39 -3.69
N ALA A 25 -13.34 18.55 -4.09
CA ALA A 25 -14.36 19.29 -3.34
C ALA A 25 -15.67 18.51 -3.17
N ALA A 26 -16.07 17.70 -4.15
CA ALA A 26 -17.20 16.79 -4.01
C ALA A 26 -16.89 15.67 -3.01
N ALA A 27 -15.76 14.97 -3.17
CA ALA A 27 -15.36 13.87 -2.29
C ALA A 27 -15.24 14.29 -0.81
N LEU A 28 -14.67 15.47 -0.52
CA LEU A 28 -14.58 16.00 0.83
C LEU A 28 -15.96 16.33 1.42
N ARG A 29 -16.89 16.86 0.62
CA ARG A 29 -18.28 17.10 1.04
C ARG A 29 -19.03 15.80 1.32
N ASP A 30 -18.85 14.79 0.46
CA ASP A 30 -19.44 13.45 0.64
C ASP A 30 -18.89 12.79 1.91
N ALA A 31 -17.65 13.08 2.29
CA ALA A 31 -17.05 12.67 3.56
C ALA A 31 -17.55 13.50 4.77
N GLY A 32 -18.48 14.43 4.57
CA GLY A 32 -19.08 15.21 5.65
C GLY A 32 -18.31 16.48 6.03
N MET A 33 -17.29 16.89 5.28
CA MET A 33 -16.54 18.13 5.54
C MET A 33 -17.26 19.35 4.97
N GLU A 34 -17.04 20.52 5.56
CA GLU A 34 -17.43 21.80 4.98
C GLU A 34 -16.34 22.25 4.00
N VAL A 35 -16.70 22.57 2.75
CA VAL A 35 -15.72 22.85 1.71
C VAL A 35 -15.92 24.27 1.15
N ILE A 36 -14.86 25.07 1.26
CA ILE A 36 -14.77 26.42 0.71
C ILE A 36 -13.96 26.35 -0.58
N TYR A 37 -14.61 26.48 -1.72
CA TYR A 37 -13.93 26.46 -3.01
C TYR A 37 -13.69 27.88 -3.53
N THR A 38 -12.43 28.24 -3.80
CA THR A 38 -12.06 29.64 -4.12
C THR A 38 -12.46 30.08 -5.53
N GLY A 39 -12.87 29.16 -6.39
CA GLY A 39 -12.97 29.42 -7.82
C GLY A 39 -11.60 29.46 -8.50
N LEU A 40 -11.64 29.57 -9.83
CA LEU A 40 -10.47 29.71 -10.68
C LEU A 40 -9.77 31.04 -10.45
N ARG A 41 -8.45 31.05 -10.65
CA ARG A 41 -7.63 32.27 -10.69
C ARG A 41 -7.62 33.08 -9.39
N ALA A 42 -7.78 32.40 -8.26
CA ALA A 42 -7.57 33.02 -6.97
C ALA A 42 -6.10 33.40 -6.79
N THR A 43 -5.85 34.61 -6.29
CA THR A 43 -4.49 35.04 -5.95
C THR A 43 -4.07 34.44 -4.62
N ILE A 44 -2.77 34.29 -4.38
CA ILE A 44 -2.26 33.77 -3.11
C ILE A 44 -2.74 34.60 -1.91
N PRO A 45 -2.70 35.95 -1.94
CA PRO A 45 -3.26 36.76 -0.86
C PRO A 45 -4.77 36.55 -0.65
N ALA A 46 -5.54 36.32 -1.72
CA ALA A 46 -6.98 36.05 -1.63
C ALA A 46 -7.24 34.67 -1.00
N ILE A 47 -6.47 33.64 -1.37
CA ILE A 47 -6.55 32.30 -0.77
C ILE A 47 -6.23 32.39 0.74
N ALA A 48 -5.15 33.10 1.10
CA ALA A 48 -4.78 33.28 2.51
C ALA A 48 -5.83 34.08 3.29
N ALA A 49 -6.41 35.12 2.69
CA ALA A 49 -7.49 35.89 3.31
C ALA A 49 -8.74 35.04 3.54
N ALA A 50 -9.15 34.26 2.55
CA ALA A 50 -10.30 33.36 2.68
C ALA A 50 -10.05 32.28 3.75
N ALA A 51 -8.85 31.72 3.82
CA ALA A 51 -8.50 30.74 4.86
C ALA A 51 -8.66 31.31 6.28
N VAL A 52 -8.27 32.58 6.50
CA VAL A 52 -8.47 33.27 7.79
C VAL A 52 -9.96 33.56 8.04
N GLN A 53 -10.64 34.14 7.05
CA GLN A 53 -12.05 34.56 7.20
C GLN A 53 -12.97 33.38 7.46
N GLU A 54 -12.68 32.25 6.81
CA GLU A 54 -13.44 31.02 6.91
C GLU A 54 -12.90 30.06 7.97
N ASP A 55 -11.93 30.47 8.79
CA ASP A 55 -11.39 29.70 9.91
C ASP A 55 -11.18 28.22 9.57
N VAL A 56 -10.40 27.97 8.51
CA VAL A 56 -10.29 26.63 7.91
C VAL A 56 -9.24 25.77 8.62
N ASP A 57 -9.56 24.49 8.78
CA ASP A 57 -8.65 23.51 9.40
C ASP A 57 -7.55 23.05 8.45
N VAL A 58 -7.81 23.02 7.14
CA VAL A 58 -6.86 22.57 6.11
C VAL A 58 -7.02 23.37 4.82
N ILE A 59 -5.90 23.70 4.17
CA ILE A 59 -5.88 24.27 2.81
C ILE A 59 -5.42 23.21 1.81
N GLY A 60 -6.27 22.86 0.86
CA GLY A 60 -5.95 22.04 -0.30
C GLY A 60 -5.73 22.86 -1.55
N LEU A 61 -4.51 22.87 -2.12
CA LEU A 61 -4.22 23.52 -3.39
C LEU A 61 -4.30 22.54 -4.56
N SER A 62 -4.98 22.93 -5.63
CA SER A 62 -4.94 22.19 -6.90
C SER A 62 -4.06 22.89 -7.92
N ILE A 63 -2.92 22.30 -8.29
CA ILE A 63 -1.88 22.92 -9.13
C ILE A 63 -1.46 21.97 -10.26
N LEU A 64 -1.70 22.40 -11.51
CA LEU A 64 -1.30 21.69 -12.74
C LEU A 64 -0.37 22.56 -13.61
N SER A 65 0.00 23.75 -13.14
CA SER A 65 0.82 24.73 -13.88
C SER A 65 2.34 24.51 -13.77
N GLY A 66 2.79 23.53 -12.98
CA GLY A 66 4.22 23.32 -12.68
C GLY A 66 4.84 24.37 -11.74
N ALA A 67 4.06 25.33 -11.26
CA ALA A 67 4.52 26.39 -10.35
C ALA A 67 4.30 26.05 -8.86
N HIS A 68 4.15 24.76 -8.52
CA HIS A 68 3.76 24.29 -7.18
C HIS A 68 4.70 24.78 -6.07
N GLU A 69 6.01 24.70 -6.26
CA GLU A 69 6.95 25.12 -5.21
C GLU A 69 6.85 26.63 -4.91
N SER A 70 6.89 27.46 -5.96
CA SER A 70 6.77 28.92 -5.83
C SER A 70 5.44 29.33 -5.20
N ILE A 71 4.35 28.71 -5.63
CA ILE A 71 3.01 28.94 -5.11
C ILE A 71 2.92 28.57 -3.62
N CYS A 72 3.39 27.39 -3.24
CA CYS A 72 3.34 26.93 -1.85
C CYS A 72 4.21 27.81 -0.95
N ARG A 73 5.44 28.12 -1.36
CA ARG A 73 6.34 29.02 -0.63
C ARG A 73 5.71 30.39 -0.37
N ARG A 74 5.06 30.97 -1.39
CA ARG A 74 4.35 32.25 -1.26
C ARG A 74 3.16 32.15 -0.32
N LEU A 75 2.34 31.09 -0.43
CA LEU A 75 1.19 30.91 0.45
C LEU A 75 1.62 30.77 1.91
N ILE A 76 2.62 29.93 2.19
CA ILE A 76 3.16 29.74 3.53
C ILE A 76 3.67 31.06 4.11
N GLY A 77 4.37 31.87 3.30
CA GLY A 77 4.80 33.21 3.68
C GLY A 77 3.64 34.14 4.04
N GLU A 78 2.59 34.16 3.22
CA GLU A 78 1.38 34.97 3.45
C GLU A 78 0.62 34.54 4.72
N LEU A 79 0.45 33.24 4.96
CA LEU A 79 -0.19 32.70 6.16
C LEU A 79 0.63 33.07 7.41
N LYS A 80 1.95 32.91 7.36
CA LYS A 80 2.86 33.31 8.44
C LYS A 80 2.80 34.80 8.72
N GLY A 81 2.76 35.64 7.68
CA GLY A 81 2.60 37.10 7.81
C GLY A 81 1.28 37.52 8.45
N ARG A 82 0.25 36.67 8.36
CA ARG A 82 -1.07 36.84 9.01
C ARG A 82 -1.16 36.21 10.39
N GLY A 83 -0.09 35.56 10.86
CA GLY A 83 -0.06 34.92 12.18
C GLY A 83 -0.88 33.64 12.30
N ILE A 84 -1.25 33.00 11.18
CA ILE A 84 -1.98 31.73 11.20
C ILE A 84 -1.10 30.58 10.73
N GLN A 85 -1.32 29.40 11.30
CA GLN A 85 -0.68 28.15 10.92
C GLN A 85 -1.76 27.13 10.58
N VAL A 86 -1.91 26.86 9.29
CA VAL A 86 -2.90 25.92 8.77
C VAL A 86 -2.17 24.90 7.90
N PRO A 87 -2.39 23.58 8.09
CA PRO A 87 -1.84 22.55 7.23
C PRO A 87 -2.19 22.76 5.76
N ILE A 88 -1.22 22.52 4.88
CA ILE A 88 -1.40 22.60 3.43
C ILE A 88 -1.23 21.21 2.81
N VAL A 89 -2.18 20.81 1.97
CA VAL A 89 -2.04 19.68 1.05
C VAL A 89 -2.05 20.19 -0.39
N VAL A 90 -1.30 19.53 -1.28
CA VAL A 90 -1.19 19.95 -2.68
C VAL A 90 -1.52 18.78 -3.59
N GLY A 91 -2.39 18.99 -4.56
CA GLY A 91 -2.77 18.00 -5.56
C GLY A 91 -2.53 18.50 -6.98
N GLY A 92 -2.20 17.59 -7.91
CA GLY A 92 -2.13 17.88 -9.34
C GLY A 92 -1.02 17.12 -10.05
N ILE A 93 -0.44 17.70 -11.09
CA ILE A 93 0.68 17.10 -11.83
C ILE A 93 1.98 17.61 -11.20
N ILE A 94 2.46 16.90 -10.18
CA ILE A 94 3.62 17.29 -9.38
C ILE A 94 4.70 16.20 -9.52
N PRO A 95 5.86 16.50 -10.12
CA PRO A 95 6.97 15.56 -10.28
C PRO A 95 7.43 14.98 -8.94
N ALA A 96 7.72 13.68 -8.89
CA ALA A 96 8.18 13.01 -7.67
C ALA A 96 9.46 13.64 -7.07
N ALA A 97 10.34 14.18 -7.93
CA ALA A 97 11.56 14.88 -7.50
C ALA A 97 11.28 16.11 -6.63
N ASP A 98 10.11 16.73 -6.78
CA ASP A 98 9.76 17.97 -6.08
C ASP A 98 9.05 17.70 -4.73
N HIS A 99 8.66 16.44 -4.46
CA HIS A 99 7.88 16.10 -3.27
C HIS A 99 8.68 16.33 -1.98
N GLN A 100 9.98 16.04 -1.99
CA GLN A 100 10.84 16.29 -0.83
C GLN A 100 10.94 17.78 -0.53
N ALA A 101 11.19 18.62 -1.53
CA ALA A 101 11.28 20.07 -1.38
C ALA A 101 9.96 20.66 -0.84
N LEU A 102 8.81 20.18 -1.32
CA LEU A 102 7.50 20.58 -0.81
C LEU A 102 7.28 20.21 0.66
N ARG A 103 7.72 19.02 1.09
CA ARG A 103 7.64 18.62 2.50
C ARG A 103 8.53 19.46 3.40
N GLU A 104 9.77 19.72 2.97
CA GLU A 104 10.70 20.60 3.67
C GLU A 104 10.19 22.04 3.78
N LEU A 105 9.39 22.49 2.81
CA LEU A 105 8.67 23.77 2.84
C LEU A 105 7.55 23.82 3.90
N GLY A 106 7.05 22.67 4.37
CA GLY A 106 5.93 22.57 5.30
C GLY A 106 4.60 22.11 4.67
N VAL A 107 4.62 21.57 3.45
CA VAL A 107 3.45 20.91 2.86
C VAL A 107 3.25 19.55 3.54
N GLY A 108 2.06 19.32 4.09
CA GLY A 108 1.71 18.09 4.81
C GLY A 108 1.59 16.86 3.91
N ALA A 109 1.03 17.01 2.70
CA ALA A 109 0.91 15.91 1.75
C ALA A 109 0.86 16.38 0.28
N VAL A 110 1.29 15.50 -0.63
CA VAL A 110 1.29 15.71 -2.08
C VAL A 110 0.52 14.59 -2.76
N PHE A 111 -0.46 14.95 -3.60
CA PHE A 111 -1.32 14.02 -4.33
C PHE A 111 -1.15 14.16 -5.84
N GLY A 112 -1.03 13.02 -6.53
CA GLY A 112 -0.93 12.94 -7.98
C GLY A 112 -2.27 12.63 -8.65
N PRO A 113 -2.31 12.53 -9.99
CA PRO A 113 -3.52 12.20 -10.74
C PRO A 113 -4.13 10.83 -10.37
N GLU A 114 -3.29 9.87 -9.99
CA GLU A 114 -3.65 8.50 -9.63
C GLU A 114 -3.97 8.33 -8.13
N SER A 115 -3.92 9.41 -7.34
CA SER A 115 -4.16 9.31 -5.91
C SER A 115 -5.63 8.97 -5.62
N PRO A 116 -5.91 7.94 -4.78
CA PRO A 116 -7.28 7.58 -4.43
C PRO A 116 -7.92 8.69 -3.59
N LEU A 117 -9.20 8.96 -3.85
CA LEU A 117 -9.96 9.99 -3.13
C LEU A 117 -10.03 9.71 -1.62
N SER A 118 -10.10 8.44 -1.21
CA SER A 118 -10.07 8.04 0.19
C SER A 118 -8.81 8.50 0.91
N ALA A 119 -7.63 8.36 0.29
CA ALA A 119 -6.38 8.80 0.89
C ALA A 119 -6.34 10.32 1.09
N VAL A 120 -6.94 11.09 0.18
CA VAL A 120 -7.08 12.55 0.35
C VAL A 120 -7.97 12.86 1.55
N VAL A 121 -9.13 12.20 1.65
CA VAL A 121 -10.08 12.38 2.76
C VAL A 121 -9.44 12.02 4.10
N GLU A 122 -8.79 10.86 4.21
CA GLU A 122 -8.12 10.39 5.42
C GLU A 122 -6.99 11.33 5.85
N THR A 123 -6.17 11.78 4.89
CA THR A 123 -5.09 12.74 5.15
C THR A 123 -5.62 14.07 5.68
N VAL A 124 -6.70 14.59 5.08
CA VAL A 124 -7.32 15.84 5.54
C VAL A 124 -7.88 15.69 6.96
N ARG A 125 -8.48 14.54 7.29
CA ARG A 125 -8.93 14.25 8.68
C ARG A 125 -7.76 14.26 9.65
N ALA A 126 -6.71 13.50 9.35
CA ALA A 126 -5.54 13.41 10.23
C ALA A 126 -4.90 14.78 10.48
N LEU A 127 -4.73 15.59 9.42
CA LEU A 127 -4.19 16.94 9.55
C LEU A 127 -5.08 17.87 10.37
N ALA A 128 -6.40 17.84 10.18
CA ALA A 128 -7.33 18.67 10.94
C ALA A 128 -7.37 18.29 12.43
N SER A 129 -7.22 17.00 12.74
CA SER A 129 -7.25 16.48 14.11
C SER A 129 -5.88 16.48 14.81
N GLY A 130 -4.80 16.85 14.11
CA GLY A 130 -3.43 16.78 14.63
C GLY A 130 -2.93 15.35 14.86
N GLU A 131 -3.61 14.36 14.27
CA GLU A 131 -3.22 12.96 14.31
C GLU A 131 -2.02 12.71 13.37
N PRO A 132 -1.23 11.65 13.62
CA PRO A 132 -0.20 11.23 12.68
C PRO A 132 -0.79 11.06 11.29
N LEU A 133 -0.11 11.59 10.28
CA LEU A 133 -0.50 11.38 8.89
C LEU A 133 -0.61 9.87 8.63
N PRO A 134 -1.71 9.40 8.00
CA PRO A 134 -1.76 8.02 7.54
C PRO A 134 -0.55 7.80 6.64
N GLU A 135 0.16 6.69 6.82
CA GLU A 135 1.26 6.36 5.91
C GLU A 135 0.68 6.44 4.50
N PRO A 136 1.25 7.27 3.59
CA PRO A 136 0.73 7.36 2.25
C PRO A 136 0.67 5.93 1.71
N PRO A 137 -0.40 5.52 1.02
CA PRO A 137 -0.39 4.22 0.34
C PRO A 137 0.88 4.24 -0.51
N ARG A 138 1.89 3.47 -0.09
CA ARG A 138 3.16 3.45 -0.77
C ARG A 138 2.82 2.93 -2.15
N ALA A 139 2.82 3.83 -3.13
CA ALA A 139 2.90 3.49 -4.53
C ALA A 139 4.32 2.94 -4.78
N THR A 140 4.72 1.88 -4.07
CA THR A 140 5.64 0.95 -4.68
C THR A 140 4.83 0.34 -5.80
N ALA A 141 5.18 0.63 -7.04
CA ALA A 141 4.61 -0.03 -8.20
C ALA A 141 4.84 -1.56 -8.20
N GLY A 142 5.43 -2.15 -7.15
CA GLY A 142 5.66 -3.59 -6.99
C GLY A 142 4.88 -4.18 -5.81
N ILE A 143 5.15 -5.46 -5.54
CA ILE A 143 4.71 -6.13 -4.32
C ILE A 143 5.52 -5.51 -3.16
N PRO A 144 4.88 -4.91 -2.14
CA PRO A 144 5.57 -4.35 -0.97
C PRO A 144 5.98 -5.48 -0.02
N ALA A 145 6.81 -6.40 -0.52
CA ALA A 145 7.29 -7.53 0.25
C ALA A 145 8.22 -7.06 1.37
N THR A 146 8.03 -7.55 2.58
CA THR A 146 8.90 -7.24 3.72
C THR A 146 10.11 -8.16 3.78
N ARG A 147 9.98 -9.41 3.29
CA ARG A 147 11.06 -10.38 3.15
C ARG A 147 10.67 -11.52 2.21
N LEU A 148 11.66 -12.32 1.80
CA LEU A 148 11.41 -13.69 1.36
C LEU A 148 10.90 -14.46 2.58
N ASP A 149 9.75 -15.09 2.44
CA ASP A 149 9.14 -15.83 3.52
C ASP A 149 9.60 -17.28 3.55
N HIS A 150 9.40 -17.99 2.45
CA HIS A 150 9.88 -19.34 2.30
C HIS A 150 10.15 -19.70 0.84
N ALA A 151 10.92 -20.76 0.65
CA ALA A 151 11.07 -21.46 -0.61
C ALA A 151 10.54 -22.88 -0.42
N ALA A 152 9.63 -23.32 -1.29
CA ALA A 152 9.01 -24.64 -1.15
C ALA A 152 9.57 -25.64 -2.15
N ILE A 153 9.96 -26.81 -1.65
CA ILE A 153 10.32 -27.98 -2.46
C ILE A 153 9.16 -28.97 -2.39
N CYS A 154 8.59 -29.30 -3.54
CA CYS A 154 7.62 -30.38 -3.60
C CYS A 154 8.35 -31.72 -3.62
N VAL A 155 7.97 -32.63 -2.74
CA VAL A 155 8.63 -33.93 -2.53
C VAL A 155 7.63 -35.08 -2.60
N LYS A 156 8.08 -36.25 -3.04
CA LYS A 156 7.26 -37.48 -3.06
C LYS A 156 7.10 -38.12 -1.69
N ASP A 157 8.12 -38.00 -0.85
CA ASP A 157 8.15 -38.60 0.48
C ASP A 157 8.64 -37.54 1.48
N LEU A 158 7.71 -37.10 2.35
CA LEU A 158 7.98 -36.04 3.30
C LEU A 158 8.95 -36.50 4.40
N ASP A 159 8.77 -37.72 4.92
CA ASP A 159 9.56 -38.21 6.05
C ASP A 159 11.00 -38.50 5.61
N ALA A 160 11.19 -39.10 4.44
CA ALA A 160 12.53 -39.31 3.86
C ALA A 160 13.23 -37.97 3.56
N SER A 161 12.49 -36.99 3.06
CA SER A 161 13.05 -35.67 2.75
C SER A 161 13.41 -34.88 4.01
N ILE A 162 12.58 -34.93 5.05
CA ILE A 162 12.91 -34.34 6.37
C ILE A 162 14.22 -34.95 6.89
N ALA A 163 14.33 -36.28 6.91
CA ALA A 163 15.53 -36.95 7.42
C ALA A 163 16.80 -36.51 6.68
N LEU A 164 16.73 -36.42 5.35
CA LEU A 164 17.85 -35.97 4.53
C LEU A 164 18.23 -34.50 4.83
N ILE A 165 17.25 -33.60 4.94
CA ILE A 165 17.52 -32.18 5.21
C ILE A 165 18.05 -31.98 6.63
N GLU A 166 17.54 -32.71 7.61
CA GLU A 166 18.09 -32.68 8.97
C GLU A 166 19.55 -33.11 9.00
N GLU A 167 19.91 -34.15 8.23
CA GLU A 167 21.29 -34.62 8.11
C GLU A 167 22.20 -33.59 7.43
N VAL A 168 21.74 -32.99 6.33
CA VAL A 168 22.56 -32.08 5.51
C VAL A 168 22.71 -30.70 6.15
N LEU A 169 21.64 -30.16 6.73
CA LEU A 169 21.66 -28.83 7.35
C LEU A 169 22.10 -28.86 8.82
N GLY A 170 21.97 -30.00 9.49
CA GLY A 170 22.16 -30.10 10.94
C GLY A 170 21.06 -29.42 11.75
N GLU A 171 19.96 -29.02 11.10
CA GLU A 171 18.81 -28.32 11.70
C GLU A 171 17.62 -29.28 11.82
N LYS A 172 16.85 -29.17 12.90
CA LYS A 172 15.64 -29.98 13.09
C LYS A 172 14.43 -29.34 12.42
N VAL A 173 13.47 -30.17 12.02
CA VAL A 173 12.17 -29.67 11.54
C VAL A 173 11.51 -28.83 12.64
N ALA A 174 11.16 -27.58 12.31
CA ALA A 174 10.60 -26.61 13.24
C ALA A 174 9.07 -26.78 13.37
N HIS A 175 8.41 -27.14 12.27
CA HIS A 175 6.95 -27.30 12.23
C HIS A 175 6.53 -28.34 11.19
N ARG A 176 5.45 -29.07 11.47
CA ARG A 176 4.78 -29.98 10.52
C ARG A 176 3.28 -29.88 10.70
N GLU A 177 2.55 -29.83 9.59
CA GLU A 177 1.10 -29.78 9.59
C GLU A 177 0.49 -30.37 8.32
N TYR A 178 -0.81 -30.62 8.37
CA TYR A 178 -1.63 -30.89 7.19
C TYR A 178 -2.42 -29.63 6.83
N VAL A 179 -2.22 -29.12 5.61
CA VAL A 179 -2.92 -27.93 5.11
C VAL A 179 -4.09 -28.36 4.24
N ASP A 180 -5.28 -28.49 4.83
CA ASP A 180 -6.49 -29.00 4.16
C ASP A 180 -6.86 -28.19 2.90
N ALA A 181 -6.79 -26.86 2.98
CA ALA A 181 -7.08 -25.96 1.87
C ALA A 181 -6.18 -26.19 0.63
N GLN A 182 -5.04 -26.82 0.82
CA GLN A 182 -4.09 -27.16 -0.23
C GLN A 182 -3.96 -28.67 -0.46
N LYS A 183 -4.53 -29.50 0.42
CA LYS A 183 -4.41 -30.96 0.41
C LYS A 183 -2.94 -31.41 0.39
N VAL A 184 -2.13 -30.85 1.28
CA VAL A 184 -0.70 -31.17 1.40
C VAL A 184 -0.31 -31.42 2.85
N ASP A 185 0.64 -32.32 3.06
CA ASP A 185 1.44 -32.35 4.28
C ASP A 185 2.65 -31.42 4.07
N ALA A 186 2.85 -30.50 5.01
CA ALA A 186 3.91 -29.49 4.96
C ALA A 186 4.86 -29.64 6.15
N ALA A 187 6.15 -29.37 5.93
CA ALA A 187 7.16 -29.30 6.96
C ALA A 187 8.08 -28.10 6.74
N PHE A 188 8.49 -27.43 7.82
CA PHE A 188 9.27 -26.19 7.77
C PHE A 188 10.58 -26.32 8.54
N PHE A 189 11.65 -25.83 7.93
CA PHE A 189 12.94 -25.56 8.58
C PHE A 189 13.12 -24.05 8.63
N ASP A 190 13.09 -23.47 9.83
CA ASP A 190 13.18 -22.02 10.03
C ASP A 190 14.64 -21.59 10.15
N PHE A 191 15.00 -20.49 9.48
CA PHE A 191 16.34 -19.90 9.55
C PHE A 191 16.35 -18.64 10.43
N PRO A 192 17.51 -18.26 11.00
CA PRO A 192 17.61 -17.10 11.91
C PRO A 192 17.18 -15.75 11.31
N ASN A 193 17.17 -15.63 9.98
CA ASN A 193 16.72 -14.42 9.29
C ASN A 193 15.19 -14.35 9.12
N GLY A 194 14.44 -15.33 9.66
CA GLY A 194 12.98 -15.40 9.60
C GLY A 194 12.44 -15.90 8.26
N ALA A 195 13.28 -16.45 7.39
CA ALA A 195 12.86 -17.21 6.22
C ALA A 195 12.83 -18.72 6.54
N SER A 196 12.08 -19.49 5.76
CA SER A 196 12.00 -20.94 5.94
C SER A 196 12.26 -21.72 4.66
N LEU A 197 12.77 -22.94 4.79
CA LEU A 197 12.64 -23.96 3.75
C LEU A 197 11.38 -24.78 4.04
N GLU A 198 10.46 -24.81 3.08
CA GLU A 198 9.25 -25.61 3.16
C GLU A 198 9.39 -26.88 2.32
N LEU A 199 9.00 -28.02 2.87
CA LEU A 199 8.78 -29.26 2.15
C LEU A 199 7.28 -29.50 2.03
N VAL A 200 6.78 -29.68 0.80
CA VAL A 200 5.37 -29.95 0.52
C VAL A 200 5.18 -31.31 -0.15
N CYS A 201 4.40 -32.18 0.49
CA CYS A 201 4.05 -33.48 -0.05
C CYS A 201 2.53 -33.51 -0.36
N PRO A 202 2.11 -33.81 -1.60
CA PRO A 202 0.70 -33.84 -1.94
C PRO A 202 -0.03 -35.00 -1.28
N ARG A 203 -1.22 -34.70 -0.78
CA ARG A 203 -2.16 -35.68 -0.23
C ARG A 203 -3.53 -35.49 -0.89
N GLY A 204 -3.62 -35.89 -2.15
CA GLY A 204 -4.81 -35.70 -2.99
C GLY A 204 -4.85 -34.35 -3.72
N ASN A 205 -3.68 -33.75 -3.96
CA ASN A 205 -3.52 -32.54 -4.78
C ASN A 205 -3.04 -32.91 -6.19
N ALA A 206 -3.97 -32.99 -7.13
CA ALA A 206 -3.68 -33.39 -8.51
C ALA A 206 -2.67 -32.47 -9.23
N GLY A 207 -2.60 -31.18 -8.86
CA GLY A 207 -1.65 -30.23 -9.44
C GLY A 207 -0.22 -30.56 -9.07
N LEU A 208 0.02 -30.80 -7.78
CA LEU A 208 1.32 -31.18 -7.23
C LEU A 208 1.71 -32.62 -7.61
N GLU A 209 0.77 -33.56 -7.63
CA GLU A 209 1.02 -34.93 -8.12
C GLU A 209 1.51 -34.92 -9.58
N LYS A 210 0.88 -34.10 -10.42
CA LYS A 210 1.31 -33.90 -11.81
C LYS A 210 2.66 -33.19 -11.90
N PHE A 211 2.96 -32.26 -10.99
CA PHE A 211 4.26 -31.62 -10.89
C PHE A 211 5.35 -32.65 -10.59
N LEU A 212 5.18 -33.47 -9.54
CA LEU A 212 6.12 -34.53 -9.15
C LEU A 212 6.32 -35.57 -10.25
N THR A 213 5.26 -35.94 -10.97
CA THR A 213 5.35 -36.86 -12.12
C THR A 213 6.25 -36.30 -13.23
N LYS A 214 6.24 -34.98 -13.43
CA LYS A 214 7.00 -34.32 -14.51
C LYS A 214 8.41 -33.90 -14.11
N ARG A 215 8.60 -33.46 -12.87
CA ARG A 215 9.82 -32.80 -12.39
C ARG A 215 10.61 -33.64 -11.38
N GLY A 216 9.97 -34.64 -10.76
CA GLY A 216 10.49 -35.24 -9.54
C GLY A 216 10.43 -34.26 -8.37
N ASP A 217 11.24 -34.54 -7.35
CA ASP A 217 11.38 -33.66 -6.19
C ASP A 217 12.12 -32.38 -6.63
N ALA A 218 11.48 -31.22 -6.46
CA ALA A 218 12.00 -29.97 -7.02
C ALA A 218 11.39 -28.73 -6.36
N LEU A 219 12.09 -27.59 -6.50
CA LEU A 219 11.58 -26.27 -6.12
C LEU A 219 10.25 -26.00 -6.83
N HIS A 220 9.21 -25.72 -6.05
CA HIS A 220 7.84 -25.54 -6.52
C HIS A 220 7.45 -24.05 -6.58
N HIS A 221 7.70 -23.29 -5.51
CA HIS A 221 7.40 -21.85 -5.48
C HIS A 221 8.35 -21.07 -4.56
N LEU A 222 8.31 -19.75 -4.72
CA LEU A 222 8.89 -18.79 -3.79
C LEU A 222 7.78 -17.97 -3.15
N ALA A 223 7.90 -17.68 -1.86
CA ALA A 223 6.90 -16.96 -1.11
C ALA A 223 7.44 -15.63 -0.57
N LEU A 224 6.64 -14.57 -0.67
CA LEU A 224 6.98 -13.23 -0.20
C LEU A 224 6.04 -12.81 0.92
N ARG A 225 6.61 -12.32 2.02
CA ARG A 225 5.82 -11.80 3.14
C ARG A 225 5.27 -10.41 2.79
N VAL A 226 3.97 -10.21 2.98
CA VAL A 226 3.27 -8.93 2.82
C VAL A 226 2.41 -8.64 4.05
N LYS A 227 2.03 -7.36 4.25
CA LYS A 227 1.17 -6.95 5.36
C LYS A 227 -0.33 -7.10 5.08
N ASP A 228 -0.72 -7.01 3.80
CA ASP A 228 -2.12 -7.01 3.37
C ASP A 228 -2.21 -7.66 1.97
N ILE A 229 -2.55 -8.94 1.93
CA ILE A 229 -2.67 -9.74 0.71
C ILE A 229 -3.77 -9.18 -0.19
N ASP A 230 -4.95 -8.86 0.34
CA ASP A 230 -6.10 -8.52 -0.50
C ASP A 230 -5.87 -7.18 -1.21
N SER A 231 -5.30 -6.21 -0.51
CA SER A 231 -4.86 -4.94 -1.09
C SER A 231 -3.76 -5.14 -2.14
N VAL A 232 -2.81 -6.06 -1.93
CA VAL A 232 -1.79 -6.40 -2.93
C VAL A 232 -2.43 -7.04 -4.17
N LEU A 233 -3.32 -8.02 -4.01
CA LEU A 233 -3.99 -8.72 -5.12
C LEU A 233 -4.83 -7.76 -5.94
N GLN A 234 -5.59 -6.86 -5.32
CA GLN A 234 -6.37 -5.84 -6.01
C GLN A 234 -5.46 -4.93 -6.86
N ARG A 235 -4.33 -4.46 -6.31
CA ARG A 235 -3.37 -3.64 -7.06
C ARG A 235 -2.74 -4.39 -8.24
N LEU A 236 -2.39 -5.65 -8.06
CA LEU A 236 -1.81 -6.48 -9.12
C LEU A 236 -2.84 -6.78 -10.22
N ALA A 237 -4.08 -7.08 -9.84
CA ALA A 237 -5.18 -7.32 -10.78
C ALA A 237 -5.48 -6.07 -11.63
N ALA A 238 -5.52 -4.88 -11.02
CA ALA A 238 -5.71 -3.60 -11.71
C ALA A 238 -4.64 -3.34 -12.78
N ARG A 239 -3.46 -3.95 -12.64
CA ARG A 239 -2.35 -3.86 -13.59
C ARG A 239 -2.29 -5.00 -14.60
N GLY A 240 -3.28 -5.89 -14.61
CA GLY A 240 -3.34 -7.03 -15.51
C GLY A 240 -2.33 -8.13 -15.20
N VAL A 241 -1.77 -8.16 -13.98
CA VAL A 241 -0.89 -9.26 -13.55
C VAL A 241 -1.72 -10.54 -13.46
N ALA A 242 -1.21 -11.63 -14.01
CA ALA A 242 -1.90 -12.91 -13.99
C ALA A 242 -1.90 -13.51 -12.56
N LEU A 243 -3.07 -13.54 -11.93
CA LEU A 243 -3.27 -14.12 -10.59
C LEU A 243 -3.87 -15.52 -10.69
N LEU A 244 -3.55 -16.40 -9.73
CA LEU A 244 -4.31 -17.65 -9.52
C LEU A 244 -5.43 -17.40 -8.50
N ASP A 245 -5.09 -16.74 -7.39
CA ASP A 245 -6.04 -16.38 -6.34
C ASP A 245 -6.45 -14.91 -6.47
N LYS A 246 -7.76 -14.65 -6.36
CA LYS A 246 -8.32 -13.28 -6.37
C LYS A 246 -8.41 -12.65 -4.98
N THR A 247 -8.40 -13.48 -3.95
CA THR A 247 -8.49 -13.11 -2.52
C THR A 247 -7.61 -14.05 -1.72
N GLY A 248 -7.09 -13.59 -0.57
CA GLY A 248 -6.32 -14.43 0.33
C GLY A 248 -7.15 -15.57 0.93
N ARG A 249 -6.55 -16.76 1.03
CA ARG A 249 -7.16 -17.98 1.60
C ARG A 249 -6.30 -18.54 2.75
N PRO A 250 -6.85 -19.41 3.61
CA PRO A 250 -6.06 -20.05 4.66
C PRO A 250 -4.87 -20.84 4.10
N GLY A 251 -3.72 -20.72 4.75
CA GLY A 251 -2.49 -21.45 4.46
C GLY A 251 -1.90 -22.09 5.72
N ALA A 252 -0.63 -22.52 5.60
CA ALA A 252 0.15 -23.09 6.69
C ALA A 252 0.34 -22.11 7.86
N ARG A 253 0.57 -22.62 9.07
CA ARG A 253 0.92 -21.86 10.29
C ARG A 253 -0.11 -20.79 10.65
N GLY A 254 -1.38 -21.03 10.30
CA GLY A 254 -2.49 -20.09 10.47
C GLY A 254 -2.43 -18.84 9.57
N HIS A 255 -1.44 -18.74 8.68
CA HIS A 255 -1.27 -17.60 7.78
C HIS A 255 -2.36 -17.53 6.72
N ARG A 256 -2.50 -16.36 6.10
CA ARG A 256 -3.23 -16.20 4.84
C ARG A 256 -2.24 -16.24 3.69
N VAL A 257 -2.66 -16.85 2.58
CA VAL A 257 -1.83 -17.04 1.40
C VAL A 257 -2.59 -16.73 0.12
N ALA A 258 -1.87 -16.36 -0.94
CA ALA A 258 -2.43 -16.20 -2.28
C ALA A 258 -1.35 -16.41 -3.35
N PHE A 259 -1.71 -17.04 -4.46
CA PHE A 259 -0.77 -17.36 -5.53
C PHE A 259 -0.95 -16.47 -6.76
N LEU A 260 0.17 -16.05 -7.35
CA LEU A 260 0.24 -15.47 -8.68
C LEU A 260 0.48 -16.57 -9.71
N HIS A 261 -0.06 -16.43 -10.92
CA HIS A 261 0.21 -17.40 -11.98
C HIS A 261 1.69 -17.32 -12.38
N PRO A 262 2.38 -18.46 -12.67
CA PRO A 262 3.78 -18.46 -13.11
C PRO A 262 4.13 -17.53 -14.27
N LYS A 263 3.14 -17.16 -15.11
CA LYS A 263 3.32 -16.21 -16.22
C LYS A 263 3.63 -14.79 -15.73
N ALA A 264 3.22 -14.44 -14.51
CA ALA A 264 3.52 -13.17 -13.87
C ALA A 264 5.00 -13.05 -13.46
N PHE A 265 5.72 -14.18 -13.33
CA PHE A 265 7.07 -14.19 -12.77
C PHE A 265 8.00 -15.20 -13.45
N GLY A 266 8.17 -15.05 -14.77
CA GLY A 266 9.22 -15.77 -15.52
C GLY A 266 9.08 -17.30 -15.52
N GLY A 267 7.90 -17.85 -15.25
CA GLY A 267 7.66 -19.29 -15.12
C GLY A 267 7.75 -19.83 -13.69
N THR A 268 8.05 -18.98 -12.71
CA THR A 268 8.10 -19.35 -11.30
C THR A 268 6.77 -19.03 -10.63
N LEU A 269 6.24 -19.98 -9.87
CA LEU A 269 5.06 -19.77 -9.03
C LEU A 269 5.45 -18.87 -7.85
N LEU A 270 4.72 -17.78 -7.66
CA LEU A 270 4.95 -16.84 -6.56
C LEU A 270 3.77 -16.87 -5.59
N GLU A 271 4.07 -17.03 -4.32
CA GLU A 271 3.12 -16.97 -3.22
C GLU A 271 3.28 -15.65 -2.46
N LEU A 272 2.16 -15.09 -2.02
CA LEU A 272 2.10 -13.99 -1.07
C LEU A 272 1.63 -14.55 0.27
N VAL A 273 2.32 -14.19 1.34
CA VAL A 273 2.01 -14.66 2.71
C VAL A 273 1.74 -13.46 3.60
N GLU A 274 0.61 -13.47 4.28
CA GLU A 274 0.25 -12.51 5.34
C GLU A 274 0.26 -13.27 6.65
N ALA A 275 1.09 -12.81 7.59
CA ALA A 275 1.23 -13.47 8.87
C ALA A 275 -0.08 -13.38 9.65
N HIS A 276 -0.41 -14.47 10.33
CA HIS A 276 -1.34 -14.39 11.45
C HIS A 276 -0.61 -13.67 12.58
N GLU A 277 -0.93 -12.41 12.83
CA GLU A 277 -0.53 -11.76 14.08
C GLU A 277 -1.34 -12.41 15.20
N GLU A 278 -0.69 -13.20 16.07
CA GLU A 278 -1.25 -13.35 17.41
C GLU A 278 -1.23 -11.96 18.07
N PRO A 279 -2.30 -11.55 18.78
CA PRO A 279 -2.25 -10.31 19.54
C PRO A 279 -1.05 -10.41 20.49
N SER A 280 -0.14 -9.44 20.38
CA SER A 280 0.97 -9.31 21.33
C SER A 280 0.37 -9.31 22.75
N PRO A 281 0.95 -10.09 23.69
CA PRO A 281 0.45 -10.16 25.07
C PRO A 281 0.48 -8.80 25.76
#